data_AF-A0A257RE35-F1
#
_entry.id   AF-A0A257RE35-F1
#
_cell.length_a   1.000
_cell.length_b   1.000
_cell.length_c   1.000
_cell.angle_alpha   90.00
_cell.angle_beta   90.00
_cell.angle_gamma   90.00
#
_symmetry.space_group_name_H-M   'P 1'
#
loop_
_entity.id
_entity.type
_entity.pdbx_description
1 polymer ?
#
loop_
_entity_poly.entity_id
_entity_poly.type
_entity_poly.pdbx_seq_one_letter_code
_entity_poly.pdbx_strand_id
1 'polypeptide(L)'
;MGPVQAVRTCFTKYADFRGAASRPEYWWFVLFNLVVSLVLSSAHSTLVSTLYSLAVLVPGLAVMVRRHHDAGRSGWWAFTILIWPWALVLLAYPTKAHNNKYVAGRAEAGVTETSLQGGAGYCPVCGKLRLPGQTFCSGCGTKFDD
;
A
#
# COMPACT_ATOMS: atom_id res chain seq x y z
N MET A 1 -1.05 -1.68 -9.54
CA MET A 1 0.41 -1.78 -9.80
C MET A 1 0.66 -3.04 -10.63
N GLY A 2 1.41 -2.92 -11.72
CA GLY A 2 1.78 -4.07 -12.55
C GLY A 2 2.85 -4.95 -11.88
N PRO A 3 3.01 -6.21 -12.32
CA PRO A 3 3.96 -7.17 -11.74
C PRO A 3 5.41 -6.66 -11.76
N VAL A 4 5.86 -6.13 -12.90
CA VAL A 4 7.22 -5.60 -13.07
C VAL A 4 7.48 -4.39 -12.16
N GLN A 5 6.47 -3.52 -11.99
CA GLN A 5 6.57 -2.36 -11.11
C GLN A 5 6.68 -2.77 -9.63
N ALA A 6 5.97 -3.83 -9.22
CA ALA A 6 6.06 -4.34 -7.86
C ALA A 6 7.46 -4.87 -7.55
N VAL A 7 8.01 -5.74 -8.43
CA VAL A 7 9.36 -6.30 -8.27
C VAL A 7 10.42 -5.18 -8.23
N ARG A 8 10.35 -4.23 -9.16
CA ARG A 8 11.26 -3.07 -9.16
C ARG A 8 11.16 -2.27 -7.87
N THR A 9 9.95 -2.02 -7.38
CA THR A 9 9.75 -1.26 -6.12
C THR A 9 10.32 -2.00 -4.91
N CYS A 10 10.18 -3.33 -4.85
CA CYS A 10 10.77 -4.15 -3.78
C CYS A 10 12.30 -4.06 -3.77
N PHE A 11 12.94 -4.15 -4.94
CA PHE A 11 14.40 -4.02 -5.04
C PHE A 11 14.89 -2.58 -4.87
N THR A 12 14.11 -1.56 -5.27
CA THR A 12 14.45 -0.16 -4.98
C THR A 12 14.32 0.16 -3.48
N LYS A 13 13.34 -0.43 -2.80
CA LYS A 13 13.10 -0.30 -1.35
C LYS A 13 13.64 -1.48 -0.56
N TYR A 14 14.84 -1.94 -0.93
CA TYR A 14 15.44 -3.17 -0.43
C TYR A 14 15.56 -3.23 1.09
N ALA A 15 16.00 -2.12 1.72
CA ALA A 15 16.19 -2.00 3.16
C ALA A 15 15.32 -0.89 3.79
N ASP A 16 14.25 -0.47 3.09
CA ASP A 16 13.35 0.55 3.63
C ASP A 16 12.23 -0.12 4.43
N PHE A 17 12.36 -0.06 5.75
CA PHE A 17 11.36 -0.50 6.73
C PHE A 17 10.32 0.56 7.04
N ARG A 18 10.45 1.76 6.45
CA ARG A 18 9.54 2.88 6.69
C ARG A 18 8.40 2.86 5.69
N GLY A 19 7.26 3.35 6.15
CA GLY A 19 6.04 3.42 5.38
C GLY A 19 5.38 2.06 5.18
N ALA A 20 4.77 1.91 4.01
CA ALA A 20 3.67 1.00 3.80
C ALA A 20 3.70 0.43 2.37
N ALA A 21 3.33 -0.84 2.21
CA ALA A 21 3.34 -1.57 0.94
C ALA A 21 1.92 -1.79 0.42
N SER A 22 1.68 -1.43 -0.83
CA SER A 22 0.34 -1.67 -1.40
C SER A 22 0.03 -3.18 -1.46
N ARG A 23 -1.25 -3.56 -1.32
CA ARG A 23 -1.69 -4.96 -1.43
C ARG A 23 -1.12 -5.69 -2.66
N PRO A 24 -1.21 -5.14 -3.89
CA PRO A 24 -0.64 -5.81 -5.06
C PRO A 24 0.89 -5.87 -5.04
N GLU A 25 1.60 -4.93 -4.42
CA GLU A 25 3.07 -4.98 -4.28
C GLU A 25 3.50 -6.23 -3.51
N TYR A 26 2.82 -6.53 -2.40
CA TYR A 26 3.07 -7.74 -1.61
C TYR A 26 2.76 -9.02 -2.39
N TRP A 27 1.56 -9.14 -2.96
CA TRP A 27 1.15 -10.37 -3.64
C TRP A 27 1.98 -10.67 -4.89
N TRP A 28 2.38 -9.65 -5.66
CA TRP A 28 3.28 -9.85 -6.80
C TRP A 28 4.67 -10.29 -6.35
N PHE A 29 5.18 -9.79 -5.23
CA PHE A 29 6.45 -10.25 -4.67
C PHE A 29 6.38 -11.70 -4.18
N VAL A 30 5.27 -12.10 -3.53
CA VAL A 30 5.05 -13.50 -3.12
C VAL A 30 4.96 -14.42 -4.33
N LEU A 31 4.20 -14.04 -5.35
CA LEU A 31 4.06 -14.82 -6.59
C LEU A 31 5.40 -14.95 -7.31
N PHE A 32 6.17 -13.86 -7.41
CA PHE A 32 7.52 -13.89 -7.96
C PHE A 32 8.43 -14.87 -7.22
N ASN A 33 8.42 -14.82 -5.88
CA ASN A 33 9.21 -15.76 -5.08
C ASN A 33 8.74 -17.20 -5.25
N LEU A 34 7.44 -17.44 -5.39
CA LEU A 34 6.90 -18.77 -5.65
C LEU A 34 7.40 -19.33 -6.99
N VAL A 35 7.35 -18.52 -8.05
CA VAL A 35 7.85 -18.89 -9.38
C VAL A 35 9.36 -19.19 -9.34
N VAL A 36 10.15 -18.31 -8.73
CA VAL A 36 11.60 -18.53 -8.63
C VAL A 36 11.92 -19.77 -7.80
N SER A 37 11.17 -20.01 -6.71
CA SER A 37 11.32 -21.21 -5.89
C SER A 37 11.03 -22.50 -6.67
N LEU A 38 10.01 -22.49 -7.54
CA LEU A 38 9.69 -23.63 -8.40
C LEU A 38 10.79 -23.92 -9.41
N VAL A 39 11.34 -22.87 -10.04
CA VAL A 39 12.45 -22.99 -10.99
C VAL A 39 13.72 -23.52 -10.29
N LEU A 40 14.07 -22.95 -9.14
CA LEU A 40 15.22 -23.41 -8.33
C LEU A 40 15.07 -24.85 -7.86
N SER A 41 13.86 -25.25 -7.45
CA SER A 41 13.55 -26.63 -7.07
C SER A 41 13.79 -27.60 -8.24
N SER A 42 13.34 -27.23 -9.45
CA SER A 42 13.56 -28.07 -10.64
C SER A 42 15.04 -28.21 -11.02
N ALA A 43 15.86 -27.18 -10.78
CA ALA A 43 17.28 -27.16 -11.10
C ALA A 43 18.14 -27.97 -10.13
N HIS A 44 17.61 -28.40 -8.97
CA HIS A 44 18.32 -29.16 -7.92
C HIS A 44 19.66 -28.54 -7.47
N SER A 45 19.84 -27.23 -7.67
CA SER A 45 21.07 -26.53 -7.29
C SER A 45 20.93 -25.92 -5.89
N THR A 46 21.54 -26.57 -4.91
CA THR A 46 21.50 -26.12 -3.51
C THR A 46 22.24 -24.80 -3.30
N LEU A 47 23.38 -24.59 -3.98
CA LEU A 47 24.17 -23.35 -3.88
C LEU A 47 23.40 -22.13 -4.39
N VAL A 48 22.76 -22.24 -5.56
CA VAL A 48 21.98 -21.13 -6.13
C VAL A 48 20.75 -20.84 -5.27
N SER A 49 20.12 -21.88 -4.74
CA SER A 49 18.97 -21.76 -3.84
C SER A 49 19.30 -21.06 -2.53
N THR A 50 20.43 -21.39 -1.90
CA THR A 50 20.86 -20.73 -0.67
C THR A 50 21.21 -19.27 -0.92
N LEU A 51 21.98 -18.95 -1.97
CA LEU A 51 22.32 -17.57 -2.31
C LEU A 51 21.08 -16.71 -2.61
N TYR A 52 20.12 -17.25 -3.35
CA TYR A 52 18.84 -16.58 -3.62
C TYR A 52 18.06 -16.33 -2.32
N SER A 53 17.99 -17.33 -1.45
CA SER A 53 17.28 -17.21 -0.17
C SER A 53 17.86 -16.10 0.71
N LEU A 54 19.19 -15.96 0.76
CA LEU A 54 19.85 -14.86 1.46
C LEU A 54 19.55 -13.49 0.81
N ALA A 55 19.58 -13.41 -0.52
CA ALA A 55 19.29 -12.17 -1.24
C ALA A 55 17.84 -11.68 -1.06
N VAL A 56 16.90 -12.61 -0.92
CA VAL A 56 15.47 -12.28 -0.75
C VAL A 56 15.08 -12.08 0.71
N LEU A 57 15.88 -12.57 1.67
CA LEU A 57 15.57 -12.50 3.09
C LEU A 57 15.31 -11.05 3.55
N VAL A 58 16.20 -10.13 3.20
CA VAL A 58 16.11 -8.71 3.59
C VAL A 58 14.88 -8.03 2.98
N PRO A 59 14.66 -8.04 1.64
CA PRO A 59 13.49 -7.42 1.05
C PRO A 59 12.18 -8.12 1.47
N GLY A 60 12.20 -9.43 1.70
CA GLY A 60 11.06 -10.17 2.23
C GLY A 60 10.63 -9.69 3.61
N LEU A 61 11.59 -9.50 4.51
CA LEU A 61 11.33 -8.91 5.83
C LEU A 61 10.88 -7.46 5.73
N ALA A 62 11.49 -6.66 4.85
CA ALA A 62 11.13 -5.26 4.65
C ALA A 62 9.67 -5.09 4.19
N VAL A 63 9.23 -5.87 3.20
CA VAL A 63 7.83 -5.83 2.73
C VAL A 63 6.88 -6.36 3.80
N MET A 64 7.27 -7.39 4.56
CA MET A 64 6.47 -7.93 5.67
C MET A 64 6.17 -6.87 6.75
N VAL A 65 7.20 -6.14 7.17
CA VAL A 65 7.10 -5.06 8.16
C VAL A 65 6.21 -3.95 7.62
N ARG A 66 6.43 -3.52 6.37
CA ARG A 66 5.60 -2.50 5.71
C ARG A 66 4.13 -2.91 5.61
N ARG A 67 3.83 -4.19 5.37
CA ARG A 67 2.44 -4.67 5.31
C ARG A 67 1.78 -4.76 6.69
N HIS A 68 2.54 -5.04 7.74
CA HIS A 68 2.02 -4.97 9.12
C HIS A 68 1.73 -3.53 9.54
N HIS A 69 2.59 -2.59 9.13
CA HIS A 69 2.35 -1.17 9.26
C HIS A 69 1.05 -0.74 8.55
N ASP A 70 0.76 -1.26 7.36
CA ASP A 70 -0.52 -1.02 6.67
C ASP A 70 -1.76 -1.54 7.42
N ALA A 71 -1.61 -2.61 8.20
CA ALA A 71 -2.67 -3.12 9.07
C ALA A 71 -2.81 -2.33 10.39
N GLY A 72 -1.99 -1.30 10.60
CA GLY A 72 -1.93 -0.49 11.82
C GLY A 72 -1.23 -1.17 12.99
N ARG A 73 -0.43 -2.22 12.73
CA ARG A 73 0.31 -2.97 13.75
C ARG A 73 1.80 -2.67 13.66
N SER A 74 2.53 -2.90 14.76
CA SER A 74 3.98 -2.74 14.79
C SER A 74 4.69 -3.81 13.94
N GLY A 75 5.87 -3.47 13.42
CA GLY A 75 6.72 -4.40 12.65
C GLY A 75 7.11 -5.69 13.39
N TRP A 76 7.03 -5.72 14.73
CA TRP A 76 7.20 -6.92 15.55
C TRP A 76 6.21 -8.03 15.20
N TRP A 77 5.05 -7.70 14.67
CA TRP A 77 4.10 -8.70 14.19
C TRP A 77 4.60 -9.44 12.95
N ALA A 78 5.69 -9.01 12.30
CA ALA A 78 6.30 -9.77 11.21
C ALA A 78 6.74 -11.19 11.63
N PHE A 79 7.05 -11.42 12.92
CA PHE A 79 7.36 -12.76 13.44
C PHE A 79 6.20 -13.74 13.36
N THR A 80 4.97 -13.25 13.13
CA THR A 80 3.83 -14.13 12.87
C THR A 80 4.00 -14.99 11.62
N ILE A 81 4.98 -14.69 10.75
CA ILE A 81 5.34 -15.56 9.62
C ILE A 81 5.78 -16.97 10.03
N LEU A 82 6.29 -17.13 11.25
CA LEU A 82 6.62 -18.46 11.80
C LEU A 82 5.36 -19.32 12.00
N ILE A 83 4.18 -18.68 12.06
CA ILE A 83 2.87 -19.33 12.11
C ILE A 83 2.20 -19.09 10.74
N TRP A 84 2.57 -19.92 9.77
CA TRP A 84 2.21 -19.82 8.36
C TRP A 84 0.74 -19.43 8.07
N PRO A 85 -0.29 -20.05 8.67
CA PRO A 85 -1.68 -19.68 8.40
C PRO A 85 -2.06 -18.30 8.96
N TRP A 86 -1.48 -17.88 10.08
CA TRP A 86 -1.78 -16.58 10.69
C TRP A 86 -1.20 -15.44 9.86
N ALA A 87 0.00 -15.63 9.30
CA ALA A 87 0.62 -14.67 8.40
C ALA A 87 -0.27 -14.34 7.21
N LEU A 88 -0.81 -15.35 6.51
CA LEU A 88 -1.68 -15.15 5.35
C LEU A 88 -2.95 -14.36 5.70
N VAL A 89 -3.58 -14.65 6.84
CA VAL A 89 -4.78 -13.93 7.30
C VAL A 89 -4.47 -12.46 7.59
N LEU A 90 -3.35 -12.19 8.28
CA LEU A 90 -2.94 -10.83 8.60
C LEU A 90 -2.51 -10.04 7.35
N LEU A 91 -1.94 -10.72 6.36
CA LEU A 91 -1.54 -10.14 5.08
C LEU A 91 -2.73 -9.84 4.17
N ALA A 92 -3.81 -10.63 4.27
CA ALA A 92 -5.08 -10.43 3.56
C ALA A 92 -5.97 -9.33 4.17
N TYR A 93 -5.73 -8.93 5.43
CA TYR A 93 -6.58 -7.97 6.16
C TYR A 93 -6.75 -6.62 5.43
N PRO A 94 -7.89 -5.92 5.54
CA PRO A 94 -8.05 -4.56 5.01
C PRO A 94 -6.98 -3.61 5.54
N THR A 95 -6.46 -2.78 4.63
CA THR A 95 -5.56 -1.69 4.99
C THR A 95 -6.32 -0.70 5.86
N LYS A 96 -5.77 -0.33 7.02
CA LYS A 96 -6.34 0.74 7.83
C LYS A 96 -5.79 2.07 7.30
N ALA A 97 -6.57 2.75 6.47
CA ALA A 97 -6.20 4.08 5.95
C ALA A 97 -6.45 5.16 7.02
N HIS A 98 -7.59 5.10 7.70
CA HIS A 98 -7.94 6.00 8.79
C HIS A 98 -7.22 5.63 10.11
N ASN A 99 -6.67 6.61 10.82
CA ASN A 99 -5.97 6.48 12.11
C ASN A 99 -4.71 5.59 12.11
N ASN A 100 -4.03 5.43 10.98
CA ASN A 100 -2.80 4.65 10.91
C ASN A 100 -1.55 5.54 10.94
N LYS A 101 -0.87 5.57 12.09
CA LYS A 101 0.38 6.32 12.30
C LYS A 101 1.51 5.98 11.32
N TYR A 102 1.49 4.78 10.75
CA TYR A 102 2.52 4.34 9.80
C TYR A 102 2.24 4.74 8.35
N VAL A 103 1.03 5.25 8.08
CA VAL A 103 0.54 5.62 6.75
C VAL A 103 0.21 7.13 6.69
N ALA A 104 0.73 7.93 7.64
CA ALA A 104 0.40 9.34 7.84
C ALA A 104 0.52 10.25 6.59
N GLY A 105 1.32 9.86 5.58
CA GLY A 105 1.44 10.58 4.29
C GLY A 105 0.52 10.09 3.16
N ARG A 106 -0.24 9.00 3.35
CA ARG A 106 -1.38 8.60 2.49
C ARG A 106 -2.71 8.88 3.18
N ALA A 107 -2.72 9.71 4.22
CA ALA A 107 -3.95 10.34 4.68
C ALA A 107 -4.62 10.85 3.42
N GLU A 108 -5.80 10.29 3.18
CA GLU A 108 -6.56 10.46 1.96
C GLU A 108 -6.58 11.96 1.63
N ALA A 109 -6.72 12.32 0.36
CA ALA A 109 -7.40 13.55 0.02
C ALA A 109 -8.88 13.50 0.50
N GLY A 110 -9.14 12.93 1.68
CA GLY A 110 -10.31 13.18 2.47
C GLY A 110 -10.25 14.65 2.80
N VAL A 111 -11.25 15.34 2.28
CA VAL A 111 -11.55 16.74 2.57
C VAL A 111 -11.51 16.90 4.09
N THR A 112 -10.39 17.37 4.63
CA THR A 112 -10.28 17.76 6.03
C THR A 112 -11.04 19.07 6.21
N GLU A 113 -11.56 19.37 7.40
CA GLU A 113 -12.22 20.65 7.67
C GLU A 113 -11.35 21.86 7.26
N THR A 114 -10.03 21.70 7.34
CA THR A 114 -9.03 22.68 6.89
C THR A 114 -9.06 22.94 5.38
N SER A 115 -9.43 21.93 4.56
CA SER A 115 -9.66 22.10 3.12
C SER A 115 -11.03 22.70 2.78
N LEU A 116 -12.02 22.60 3.68
CA LEU A 116 -13.31 23.30 3.56
C LEU A 116 -13.17 24.79 3.88
N GLN A 117 -12.29 25.15 4.81
CA GLN A 117 -12.11 26.53 5.27
C GLN A 117 -11.48 27.46 4.23
N GLY A 118 -10.87 26.94 3.16
CA GLY A 118 -10.14 27.73 2.16
C GLY A 118 -10.88 28.03 0.84
N GLY A 119 -12.16 27.67 0.70
CA GLY A 119 -12.87 27.89 -0.58
C GLY A 119 -14.24 27.23 -0.73
N ALA A 120 -14.85 26.72 0.35
CA ALA A 120 -16.20 26.19 0.29
C ALA A 120 -17.23 27.35 0.23
N GLY A 121 -17.80 27.58 -0.95
CA GLY A 121 -18.93 28.49 -1.16
C GLY A 121 -20.25 27.73 -1.25
N TYR A 122 -21.36 28.45 -1.36
CA TYR A 122 -22.66 27.89 -1.77
C TYR A 122 -22.92 28.23 -3.24
N CYS A 123 -23.63 27.35 -3.95
CA CYS A 123 -24.09 27.65 -5.31
C CYS A 123 -25.13 28.79 -5.27
N PRO A 124 -25.00 29.86 -6.08
CA PRO A 124 -25.94 30.98 -6.07
C PRO A 124 -27.32 30.62 -6.63
N VAL A 125 -27.44 29.49 -7.35
CA VAL A 125 -28.69 29.08 -8.01
C VAL A 125 -29.49 28.10 -7.16
N CYS A 126 -28.83 27.09 -6.58
CA CYS A 126 -29.53 26.03 -5.82
C CYS A 126 -29.16 25.96 -4.33
N GLY A 127 -28.23 26.78 -3.84
CA GLY A 127 -27.81 26.82 -2.44
C GLY A 127 -27.03 25.59 -1.95
N LYS A 128 -26.75 24.59 -2.80
CA LYS A 128 -25.93 23.44 -2.42
C LYS A 128 -24.47 23.84 -2.20
N LEU A 129 -23.81 23.10 -1.32
CA LEU A 129 -22.40 23.30 -0.98
C LEU A 129 -21.49 23.07 -2.20
N ARG A 130 -20.63 24.04 -2.52
CA ARG A 130 -19.56 23.94 -3.53
C ARG A 130 -18.31 23.41 -2.83
N LEU A 131 -17.82 22.25 -3.28
CA LEU A 131 -16.52 21.74 -2.86
C LEU A 131 -15.40 22.51 -3.59
N PRO A 132 -14.24 22.74 -2.95
CA PRO A 132 -13.10 23.39 -3.59
C PRO A 132 -12.68 22.62 -4.86
N GLY A 133 -12.49 23.33 -5.97
CA GLY A 133 -12.11 22.75 -7.27
C GLY A 133 -13.25 22.22 -8.14
N GLN A 134 -14.51 22.33 -7.71
CA GLN A 134 -15.68 22.04 -8.56
C GLN A 134 -15.90 23.17 -9.57
N THR A 135 -15.95 22.82 -10.86
CA THR A 135 -16.22 23.75 -11.99
C THR A 135 -17.71 23.80 -12.38
N PHE A 136 -18.54 22.90 -11.85
CA PHE A 136 -20.00 22.90 -12.07
C PHE A 136 -20.74 22.39 -10.83
N CYS A 137 -22.01 22.76 -10.69
CA CYS A 137 -22.85 22.30 -9.60
C CYS A 137 -23.48 20.93 -9.89
N SER A 138 -23.30 19.96 -8.99
CA SER A 138 -23.91 18.62 -9.09
C SER A 138 -25.44 18.59 -8.90
N GLY A 139 -26.03 19.68 -8.40
CA GLY A 139 -27.47 19.81 -8.21
C GLY A 139 -28.20 20.41 -9.42
N CYS A 140 -27.76 21.59 -9.85
CA CYS A 140 -28.44 22.37 -10.90
C CYS A 140 -27.66 22.43 -12.23
N GLY A 141 -26.45 21.89 -12.30
CA GLY A 141 -25.66 21.86 -13.53
C GLY A 141 -25.04 23.21 -13.94
N THR A 142 -25.24 24.28 -13.16
CA THR A 142 -24.64 25.58 -13.49
C THR A 142 -23.12 25.54 -13.36
N LYS A 143 -22.42 26.02 -14.38
CA LYS A 143 -20.96 26.16 -14.38
C LYS A 143 -20.57 27.33 -13.47
N PHE A 144 -19.46 27.20 -12.74
CA PHE A 144 -18.85 28.29 -11.99
C PHE A 144 -17.76 28.89 -12.88
N ASP A 145 -17.90 30.18 -13.21
CA ASP A 145 -16.81 30.94 -13.82
C ASP A 145 -15.91 31.38 -12.66
N ASP A 146 -14.66 30.90 -12.66
CA ASP A 146 -13.65 31.24 -11.65
C ASP A 146 -13.23 32.73 -11.74
#